data_AF-M6W1M1-F1
#
_entry.id   AF-M6W1M1-F1
#
_cell.length_a   1.000
_cell.length_b   1.000
_cell.length_c   1.000
_cell.angle_alpha   90.00
_cell.angle_beta   90.00
_cell.angle_gamma   90.00
#
_symmetry.space_group_name_H-M   'P 1'
#
loop_
_entity.id
_entity.type
_entity.pdbx_description
1 polymer ?
#
loop_
_entity_poly.entity_id
_entity_poly.type
_entity_poly.pdbx_seq_one_letter_code
_entity_poly.pdbx_strand_id
1 'polypeptide(L)'
;MKSLKWNRPSGEIYHYKIVKDTVGRQERLRIDLGFRCYRELDVKGFKEGEIVRLSSTKKTWSIQKVNSDCLLYHYLGILERVVDGDTFVAQMDLGFGLTARQKIRLLGINAPELNSSDGVEAFDSLKKKLKPGTGLLIRTHIQDKYGRYLGDVLYLSGKESDYETLRAKGIHLNEELSFDN
;
A
#
# COMPACT_ATOMS: atom_id res chain seq x y z
N MET A 1 -20.78 -8.65 22.94
CA MET A 1 -19.63 -7.80 22.55
C MET A 1 -19.77 -7.52 21.07
N LYS A 2 -20.20 -6.31 20.66
CA LYS A 2 -20.30 -5.96 19.24
C LYS A 2 -18.86 -5.84 18.70
N SER A 3 -18.46 -6.67 17.75
CA SER A 3 -17.18 -6.48 17.08
C SER A 3 -17.24 -5.14 16.35
N LEU A 4 -16.26 -4.27 16.60
CA LEU A 4 -16.05 -3.09 15.74
C LEU A 4 -15.81 -3.63 14.32
N LYS A 5 -16.79 -3.41 13.45
CA LYS A 5 -16.69 -3.78 12.04
C LYS A 5 -16.02 -2.62 11.32
N TRP A 6 -14.70 -2.65 11.31
CA TRP A 6 -13.87 -1.70 10.56
C TRP A 6 -14.23 -1.75 9.06
N ASN A 7 -14.31 -0.62 8.36
CA ASN A 7 -14.34 -0.56 6.89
C ASN A 7 -12.95 -0.84 6.35
N ARG A 8 -12.53 -2.10 6.44
CA ARG A 8 -11.19 -2.54 6.04
C ARG A 8 -11.03 -2.41 4.53
N PRO A 9 -9.84 -2.04 4.03
CA PRO A 9 -9.52 -2.16 2.62
C PRO A 9 -9.72 -3.61 2.19
N SER A 10 -10.65 -3.83 1.26
CA SER A 10 -10.80 -5.09 0.57
C SER A 10 -9.83 -5.12 -0.60
N GLY A 11 -9.28 -6.29 -0.93
CA GLY A 11 -8.33 -6.45 -2.01
C GLY A 11 -7.36 -7.59 -1.77
N GLU A 12 -6.61 -7.92 -2.81
CA GLU A 12 -5.51 -8.87 -2.77
C GLU A 12 -4.22 -8.18 -3.20
N ILE A 13 -3.10 -8.60 -2.61
CA ILE A 13 -1.78 -8.12 -3.02
C ILE A 13 -1.43 -8.56 -4.45
N TYR A 14 -0.45 -7.88 -5.05
CA TYR A 14 0.08 -8.18 -6.39
C TYR A 14 -0.91 -8.08 -7.54
N HIS A 15 -1.88 -7.17 -7.43
CA HIS A 15 -2.82 -6.84 -8.50
C HIS A 15 -2.46 -5.48 -9.09
N TYR A 16 -2.17 -5.47 -10.40
CA TYR A 16 -1.62 -4.33 -11.13
C TYR A 16 -2.31 -4.11 -12.46
N LYS A 17 -2.24 -2.88 -12.97
CA LYS A 17 -2.83 -2.48 -14.25
C LYS A 17 -1.79 -2.52 -15.36
N ILE A 18 -2.22 -2.94 -16.55
CA ILE A 18 -1.42 -2.80 -17.76
C ILE A 18 -1.63 -1.40 -18.34
N VAL A 19 -0.52 -0.73 -18.63
CA VAL A 19 -0.48 0.61 -19.22
C VAL A 19 0.33 0.60 -20.51
N LYS A 20 0.01 1.50 -21.43
CA LYS A 20 0.89 1.79 -22.55
C LYS A 20 1.97 2.77 -22.10
N ASP A 21 3.21 2.43 -22.41
CA ASP A 21 4.28 3.40 -22.38
C ASP A 21 4.43 4.07 -23.76
N THR A 22 4.51 5.39 -23.75
CA THR A 22 4.75 6.24 -24.92
C THR A 22 6.18 6.76 -24.96
N VAL A 23 7.01 6.43 -23.96
CA VAL A 23 8.43 6.79 -23.92
C VAL A 23 9.21 5.90 -24.90
N GLY A 24 9.26 6.35 -26.15
CA GLY A 24 9.95 5.71 -27.27
C GLY A 24 9.08 5.65 -28.52
N ARG A 25 9.69 5.58 -29.71
CA ARG A 25 8.98 5.48 -31.00
C ARG A 25 8.14 4.18 -31.17
N GLN A 26 8.10 3.31 -30.16
CA GLN A 26 7.37 2.05 -30.16
C GLN A 26 6.43 2.00 -28.96
N GLU A 27 5.13 1.81 -29.21
CA GLU A 27 4.16 1.51 -28.17
C GLU A 27 4.51 0.17 -27.52
N ARG A 28 4.83 0.19 -26.22
CA ARG A 28 5.07 -1.02 -25.43
C ARG A 28 4.10 -1.08 -24.27
N LEU A 29 3.61 -2.29 -23.99
CA LEU A 29 2.80 -2.53 -22.80
C LEU A 29 3.72 -2.76 -21.60
N ARG A 30 3.33 -2.18 -20.47
CA ARG A 30 4.01 -2.34 -19.19
C ARG A 30 3.02 -2.62 -18.08
N ILE A 31 3.50 -3.27 -17.03
CA ILE A 31 2.78 -3.43 -15.78
C ILE A 31 3.12 -2.20 -14.93
N ASP A 32 2.11 -1.43 -14.55
CA ASP A 32 2.23 -0.35 -13.58
C ASP A 32 2.20 -0.95 -12.17
N LEU A 33 3.36 -0.99 -11.50
CA LEU A 33 3.51 -1.50 -10.14
C LEU A 33 3.19 -0.45 -9.08
N GLY A 34 2.62 0.69 -9.50
CA GLY A 34 2.50 1.88 -8.66
C GLY A 34 3.84 2.61 -8.52
N PHE A 35 3.85 3.72 -7.78
CA PHE A 35 5.08 4.46 -7.45
C PHE A 35 5.91 4.93 -8.66
N ARG A 36 5.27 5.08 -9.83
CA ARG A 36 5.93 5.34 -11.13
C ARG A 36 6.98 4.27 -11.47
N CYS A 37 6.82 3.07 -10.95
CA CYS A 37 7.64 1.91 -11.23
C CYS A 37 6.91 1.04 -12.26
N TYR A 38 7.52 0.86 -13.42
CA TYR A 38 6.94 0.12 -14.52
C TYR A 38 7.83 -1.07 -14.86
N ARG A 39 7.20 -2.21 -15.14
CA ARG A 39 7.89 -3.41 -15.61
C ARG A 39 7.46 -3.73 -17.03
N GLU A 40 8.42 -4.10 -17.88
CA GLU A 40 8.12 -4.58 -19.23
C GLU A 40 7.24 -5.84 -19.18
N LEU A 41 6.25 -5.90 -20.08
CA LEU A 41 5.36 -7.04 -20.19
C LEU A 41 5.93 -8.02 -21.22
N ASP A 42 6.64 -9.05 -20.73
CA ASP A 42 7.33 -10.03 -21.58
C ASP A 42 6.40 -11.11 -22.18
N VAL A 43 5.08 -10.97 -21.99
CA VAL A 43 4.05 -11.95 -22.38
C VAL A 43 3.01 -11.33 -23.31
N LYS A 44 2.61 -12.09 -24.33
CA LYS A 44 1.61 -11.67 -25.34
C LYS A 44 0.18 -11.92 -24.83
N GLY A 45 -0.82 -11.34 -25.51
CA GLY A 45 -2.25 -11.59 -25.25
C GLY A 45 -2.91 -10.63 -24.25
N PHE A 46 -2.22 -9.54 -23.93
CA PHE A 46 -2.68 -8.51 -23.01
C PHE A 46 -2.99 -7.21 -23.74
N LYS A 47 -3.88 -6.40 -23.15
CA LYS A 47 -4.28 -5.08 -23.64
C LYS A 47 -4.13 -4.04 -22.55
N GLU A 48 -4.01 -2.78 -22.96
CA GLU A 48 -4.07 -1.65 -22.05
C GLU A 48 -5.36 -1.67 -21.22
N GLY A 49 -5.25 -1.34 -19.94
CA GLY A 49 -6.38 -1.27 -19.03
C GLY A 49 -6.70 -2.59 -18.33
N GLU A 50 -6.18 -3.71 -18.82
CA GLU A 50 -6.38 -5.01 -18.19
C GLU A 50 -5.66 -5.10 -16.84
N ILE A 51 -6.26 -5.86 -15.91
CA ILE A 51 -5.69 -6.13 -14.60
C ILE A 51 -5.00 -7.48 -14.64
N VAL A 52 -3.82 -7.53 -14.02
CA VAL A 52 -3.05 -8.75 -13.84
C VAL A 52 -2.83 -9.04 -12.36
N ARG A 53 -2.81 -10.32 -12.03
CA ARG A 53 -2.33 -10.85 -10.76
C ARG A 53 -0.95 -11.46 -10.96
N LEU A 54 -0.03 -11.13 -10.07
CA LEU A 54 1.26 -11.82 -10.00
C LEU A 54 1.19 -12.97 -8.99
N SER A 55 1.82 -14.09 -9.34
CA SER A 55 2.04 -15.21 -8.43
C SER A 55 3.49 -15.64 -8.51
N SER A 56 4.09 -16.06 -7.39
CA SER A 56 5.46 -16.56 -7.36
C SER A 56 5.48 -18.01 -6.90
N THR A 57 6.02 -18.90 -7.74
CA THR A 57 6.22 -20.31 -7.42
C THR A 57 7.69 -20.66 -7.64
N LYS A 58 8.36 -21.17 -6.61
CA LYS A 58 9.80 -21.53 -6.66
C LYS A 58 10.69 -20.40 -7.20
N LYS A 59 10.41 -19.14 -6.81
CA LYS A 59 11.09 -17.90 -7.26
C LYS A 59 10.85 -17.49 -8.72
N THR A 60 9.99 -18.18 -9.45
CA THR A 60 9.55 -17.76 -10.79
C THR A 60 8.21 -17.07 -10.68
N TRP A 61 8.13 -15.87 -11.27
CA TRP A 61 6.90 -15.09 -11.31
C TRP A 61 6.06 -15.42 -12.54
N SER A 62 4.77 -15.64 -12.33
CA SER A 62 3.78 -15.77 -13.38
C SER A 62 2.78 -14.61 -13.32
N ILE A 63 2.23 -14.29 -14.48
CA ILE A 63 1.28 -13.19 -14.68
C ILE A 63 -0.01 -13.80 -15.20
N GLN A 64 -1.12 -13.52 -14.53
CA GLN A 64 -2.44 -14.02 -14.92
C GLN A 64 -3.40 -12.85 -15.09
N LYS A 65 -4.23 -12.90 -16.13
CA LYS A 65 -5.33 -11.94 -16.31
C LYS A 65 -6.42 -12.20 -15.27
N VAL A 66 -6.94 -11.14 -14.69
CA VAL A 66 -8.05 -11.19 -13.72
C VAL A 66 -9.12 -10.17 -14.11
N ASN A 67 -10.29 -10.28 -13.47
CA ASN A 67 -11.44 -9.40 -13.75
C ASN A 67 -11.15 -7.94 -13.29
N SER A 68 -11.83 -6.98 -13.92
CA SER A 68 -11.71 -5.54 -13.64
C SER A 68 -12.17 -5.13 -12.24
N ASP A 69 -12.94 -5.96 -11.57
CA ASP A 69 -13.50 -5.66 -10.24
C ASP A 69 -12.48 -5.83 -9.11
N CYS A 70 -11.26 -6.28 -9.42
CA CYS A 70 -10.17 -6.42 -8.46
C CYS A 70 -9.63 -5.05 -8.02
N LEU A 71 -9.43 -4.89 -6.70
CA LEU A 71 -8.85 -3.68 -6.14
C LEU A 71 -7.32 -3.71 -6.28
N LEU A 72 -6.79 -2.71 -6.97
CA LEU A 72 -5.37 -2.59 -7.34
C LEU A 72 -4.50 -2.05 -6.19
N TYR A 73 -3.18 -2.21 -6.34
CA TYR A 73 -2.16 -1.49 -5.57
C TYR A 73 -2.24 -1.73 -4.06
N HIS A 74 -2.42 -3.00 -3.69
CA HIS A 74 -2.22 -3.50 -2.33
C HIS A 74 -0.83 -4.09 -2.21
N TYR A 75 -0.14 -3.71 -1.14
CA TYR A 75 1.23 -4.12 -0.89
C TYR A 75 1.39 -4.60 0.54
N LEU A 76 2.20 -5.65 0.70
CA LEU A 76 2.84 -5.88 1.99
C LEU A 76 3.96 -4.87 2.16
N GLY A 77 4.09 -4.35 3.37
CA GLY A 77 5.15 -3.42 3.70
C GLY A 77 5.66 -3.62 5.11
N ILE A 78 6.85 -3.08 5.36
CA ILE A 78 7.45 -3.01 6.68
C ILE A 78 7.65 -1.54 7.01
N LEU A 79 7.18 -1.14 8.19
CA LEU A 79 7.39 0.20 8.70
C LEU A 79 8.88 0.47 8.92
N GLU A 80 9.40 1.55 8.37
CA GLU A 80 10.73 2.06 8.73
C GLU A 80 10.66 3.05 9.90
N ARG A 81 9.82 4.08 9.77
CA ARG A 81 9.64 5.12 10.80
C ARG A 81 8.35 5.91 10.60
N VAL A 82 7.85 6.49 11.68
CA VAL A 82 6.81 7.53 11.66
C VAL A 82 7.45 8.89 11.37
N VAL A 83 6.77 9.74 10.60
CA VAL A 83 7.23 11.08 10.22
C VAL A 83 6.51 12.14 11.03
N ASP A 84 5.18 12.11 11.04
CA ASP A 84 4.29 13.00 11.79
C ASP A 84 3.04 12.20 12.23
N GLY A 85 2.01 12.87 12.78
CA GLY A 85 0.82 12.20 13.31
C GLY A 85 -0.08 11.49 12.28
N ASP A 86 0.17 11.66 10.97
CA ASP A 86 -0.61 10.98 9.92
C ASP A 86 0.25 10.39 8.78
N THR A 87 1.58 10.55 8.83
CA THR A 87 2.49 10.16 7.78
C THR A 87 3.61 9.27 8.29
N PHE A 88 3.94 8.22 7.54
CA PHE A 88 5.05 7.31 7.84
C PHE A 88 5.86 6.97 6.58
N VAL A 89 7.00 6.32 6.77
CA VAL A 89 7.80 5.72 5.70
C VAL A 89 7.81 4.22 5.86
N ALA A 90 7.52 3.52 4.76
CA ALA A 90 7.57 2.06 4.69
C ALA A 90 8.33 1.61 3.44
N GLN A 91 8.85 0.40 3.53
CA GLN A 91 9.35 -0.35 2.39
C GLN A 91 8.27 -1.35 1.97
N MET A 92 7.78 -1.25 0.73
CA MET A 92 6.70 -2.07 0.20
C MET A 92 7.23 -3.07 -0.82
N ASP A 93 6.68 -4.29 -0.79
CA ASP A 93 6.94 -5.35 -1.76
C ASP A 93 6.04 -5.15 -2.99
N LEU A 94 6.65 -4.94 -4.16
CA LEU A 94 5.94 -4.77 -5.44
C LEU A 94 5.76 -6.09 -6.19
N GLY A 95 6.19 -7.20 -5.60
CA GLY A 95 6.44 -8.44 -6.29
C GLY A 95 7.73 -8.38 -7.11
N PHE A 96 8.01 -9.46 -7.84
CA PHE A 96 9.22 -9.60 -8.66
C PHE A 96 10.56 -9.50 -7.93
N GLY A 97 10.57 -9.53 -6.58
CA GLY A 97 11.76 -9.22 -5.78
C GLY A 97 12.12 -7.73 -5.79
N LEU A 98 11.21 -6.87 -6.23
CA LEU A 98 11.34 -5.43 -6.23
C LEU A 98 10.70 -4.86 -4.97
N THR A 99 11.34 -3.86 -4.38
CA THR A 99 10.76 -3.10 -3.27
C THR A 99 10.78 -1.62 -3.59
N ALA A 100 9.79 -0.89 -3.07
CA ALA A 100 9.76 0.56 -3.13
C ALA A 100 9.69 1.15 -1.74
N ARG A 101 10.55 2.14 -1.48
CA ARG A 101 10.52 2.92 -0.25
C ARG A 101 9.69 4.17 -0.49
N GLN A 102 8.60 4.34 0.25
CA GLN A 102 7.68 5.46 0.04
C GLN A 102 7.24 6.11 1.34
N LYS A 103 6.96 7.42 1.24
CA LYS A 103 6.26 8.18 2.28
C LYS A 103 4.76 8.04 2.02
N ILE A 104 4.05 7.51 3.00
CA ILE A 104 2.61 7.25 2.95
C ILE A 104 1.92 8.17 3.95
N ARG A 105 0.93 8.94 3.48
CA ARG A 105 0.01 9.70 4.33
C ARG A 105 -1.28 8.92 4.49
N LEU A 106 -1.78 8.80 5.71
CA LEU A 106 -3.02 8.09 5.99
C LEU A 106 -4.20 8.83 5.32
N LEU A 107 -4.94 8.11 4.49
CA LEU A 107 -6.14 8.61 3.83
C LEU A 107 -7.19 8.98 4.88
N GLY A 108 -7.74 10.20 4.78
CA GLY A 108 -8.80 10.69 5.66
C GLY A 108 -8.32 11.16 7.03
N ILE A 109 -7.03 11.08 7.34
CA ILE A 109 -6.46 11.54 8.61
C ILE A 109 -5.73 12.87 8.40
N ASN A 110 -6.07 13.85 9.24
CA ASN A 110 -5.45 15.16 9.25
C ASN A 110 -4.88 15.40 10.65
N ALA A 111 -3.62 15.06 10.85
CA ALA A 111 -2.93 15.39 12.08
C ALA A 111 -2.57 16.89 12.11
N PRO A 112 -2.56 17.51 13.30
CA PRO A 112 -1.99 18.84 13.50
C PRO A 112 -0.51 18.90 13.12
N GLU A 113 -0.03 20.12 12.84
CA GLU A 113 1.39 20.35 12.54
C GLU A 113 2.28 19.92 13.71
N LEU A 114 3.41 19.25 13.42
CA LEU A 114 4.35 18.71 14.43
C LEU A 114 4.84 19.73 15.46
N ASN A 115 4.80 21.02 15.15
CA ASN A 115 5.27 22.08 16.02
C ASN A 115 4.22 22.55 17.04
N SER A 116 2.98 22.02 16.99
CA SER A 116 1.97 22.23 18.04
C SER A 116 2.02 21.12 19.08
N SER A 117 1.49 21.39 20.29
CA SER A 117 1.30 20.37 21.34
C SER A 117 0.57 19.15 20.80
N ASP A 118 -0.53 19.39 20.10
CA ASP A 118 -1.44 18.36 19.60
C ASP A 118 -0.78 17.53 18.49
N GLY A 119 0.10 18.16 17.70
CA GLY A 119 0.89 17.46 16.68
C GLY A 119 1.93 16.53 17.28
N VAL A 120 2.56 16.92 18.40
CA VAL A 120 3.48 16.06 19.15
C VAL A 120 2.73 14.87 19.76
N GLU A 121 1.56 15.09 20.34
CA GLU A 121 0.73 14.02 20.90
C GLU A 121 0.26 13.02 19.83
N ALA A 122 -0.21 13.52 18.68
CA ALA A 122 -0.60 12.69 17.55
C ALA A 122 0.59 11.85 17.02
N PHE A 123 1.77 12.47 16.89
CA PHE A 123 2.99 11.77 16.51
C PHE A 123 3.37 10.66 17.50
N ASP A 124 3.36 10.96 18.80
CA ASP A 124 3.71 9.98 19.82
C ASP A 124 2.68 8.84 19.90
N SER A 125 1.40 9.12 19.69
CA SER A 125 0.34 8.11 19.59
C SER A 125 0.61 7.17 18.41
N LEU A 126 0.82 7.72 17.21
CA LEU A 126 1.10 6.92 16.02
C LEU A 126 2.39 6.10 16.18
N LYS A 127 3.45 6.69 16.73
CA LYS A 127 4.74 6.04 17.00
C LYS A 127 4.64 4.91 18.03
N LYS A 128 3.75 5.02 19.02
CA LYS A 128 3.49 3.93 19.98
C LYS A 128 2.81 2.73 19.31
N LYS A 129 1.86 2.99 18.39
CA LYS A 129 1.13 1.96 17.63
C LYS A 129 2.01 1.30 16.56
N LEU A 130 2.74 2.12 15.79
CA LEU A 130 3.60 1.71 14.68
C LEU A 130 5.08 1.76 15.06
N LYS A 131 5.61 0.63 15.52
CA LYS A 131 7.04 0.48 15.81
C LYS A 131 7.82 0.11 14.54
N PRO A 132 9.08 0.57 14.37
CA PRO A 132 9.92 0.12 13.27
C PRO A 132 9.96 -1.41 13.16
N GLY A 133 9.76 -1.95 11.95
CA GLY A 133 9.63 -3.38 11.71
C GLY A 133 8.21 -3.94 11.80
N THR A 134 7.20 -3.12 12.12
CA THR A 134 5.79 -3.53 12.06
C THR A 134 5.40 -3.87 10.62
N GLY A 135 4.74 -5.02 10.44
CA GLY A 135 4.17 -5.43 9.16
C GLY A 135 2.87 -4.69 8.85
N LEU A 136 2.72 -4.29 7.60
CA LEU A 136 1.63 -3.46 7.11
C LEU A 136 1.04 -4.09 5.85
N LEU A 137 -0.28 -4.01 5.71
CA LEU A 137 -0.97 -4.20 4.44
C LEU A 137 -1.50 -2.82 4.02
N ILE A 138 -0.94 -2.29 2.93
CA ILE A 138 -1.15 -0.91 2.50
C ILE A 138 -1.82 -0.93 1.14
N ARG A 139 -2.98 -0.30 1.04
CA ARG A 139 -3.57 0.09 -0.24
C ARG A 139 -3.20 1.53 -0.54
N THR A 140 -2.58 1.79 -1.68
CA THR A 140 -2.25 3.16 -2.08
C THR A 140 -3.22 3.72 -3.10
N HIS A 141 -3.50 5.01 -2.99
CA HIS A 141 -4.35 5.78 -3.89
C HIS A 141 -3.51 6.84 -4.62
N ILE A 142 -4.19 7.84 -5.20
CA ILE A 142 -3.55 8.98 -5.85
C ILE A 142 -2.62 9.76 -4.92
N GLN A 143 -1.66 10.47 -5.51
CA GLN A 143 -0.79 11.38 -4.77
C GLN A 143 -1.57 12.62 -4.32
N ASP A 144 -1.26 13.13 -3.14
CA ASP A 144 -1.70 14.46 -2.71
C ASP A 144 -0.92 15.57 -3.46
N LYS A 145 -1.30 16.83 -3.23
CA LYS A 145 -0.64 18.01 -3.84
C LYS A 145 0.87 18.14 -3.51
N TYR A 146 1.37 17.39 -2.53
CA TYR A 146 2.77 17.37 -2.11
C TYR A 146 3.52 16.13 -2.60
N GLY A 147 2.89 15.31 -3.46
CA GLY A 147 3.48 14.12 -4.05
C GLY A 147 3.52 12.90 -3.11
N ARG A 148 2.85 12.95 -1.95
CA ARG A 148 2.76 11.81 -1.02
C ARG A 148 1.64 10.90 -1.45
N TYR A 149 1.85 9.59 -1.38
CA TYR A 149 0.78 8.63 -1.63
C TYR A 149 -0.18 8.59 -0.44
N LEU A 150 -1.47 8.70 -0.73
CA LEU A 150 -2.51 8.46 0.27
C LEU A 150 -2.69 6.95 0.46
N GLY A 151 -2.69 6.50 1.71
CA GLY A 151 -2.71 5.08 2.06
C GLY A 151 -3.86 4.72 3.00
N ASP A 152 -4.48 3.59 2.72
CA ASP A 152 -5.37 2.88 3.63
C ASP A 152 -4.60 1.67 4.18
N VAL A 153 -4.51 1.55 5.51
CA VAL A 153 -3.50 0.72 6.19
C VAL A 153 -4.12 -0.22 7.22
N LEU A 154 -3.85 -1.51 7.04
CA LEU A 154 -4.01 -2.51 8.10
C LEU A 154 -2.66 -2.82 8.76
N TYR A 155 -2.66 -2.91 10.08
CA TYR A 155 -1.47 -3.29 10.86
C TYR A 155 -1.83 -4.25 11.98
N LEU A 156 -0.81 -4.92 12.53
CA LEU A 156 -0.90 -5.66 13.78
C LEU A 156 0.24 -5.23 14.69
N SER A 157 -0.05 -5.12 15.98
CA SER A 157 0.95 -4.85 17.00
C SER A 157 1.92 -6.03 17.10
N GLY A 158 3.02 -5.98 16.37
CA GLY A 158 4.00 -7.06 16.29
C GLY A 158 4.84 -7.01 15.02
N LYS A 159 5.54 -8.11 14.73
CA LYS A 159 6.32 -8.31 13.49
C LYS A 159 5.60 -9.19 12.46
N GLU A 160 4.33 -9.55 12.73
CA GLU A 160 3.52 -10.28 11.76
C GLU A 160 3.35 -9.44 10.50
N SER A 161 3.67 -10.03 9.35
CA SER A 161 3.79 -9.34 8.07
C SER A 161 3.24 -10.17 6.90
N ASP A 162 2.64 -11.33 7.18
CA ASP A 162 2.00 -12.12 6.14
C ASP A 162 0.61 -11.58 5.81
N TYR A 163 0.24 -11.75 4.54
CA TYR A 163 -0.98 -11.19 3.98
C TYR A 163 -2.26 -11.76 4.60
N GLU A 164 -2.34 -13.08 4.80
CA GLU A 164 -3.56 -13.73 5.31
C GLU A 164 -3.85 -13.26 6.73
N THR A 165 -2.82 -13.18 7.58
CA THR A 165 -2.96 -12.72 8.95
C THR A 165 -3.33 -11.24 9.03
N LEU A 166 -2.65 -10.37 8.28
CA LEU A 166 -2.97 -8.93 8.25
C LEU A 166 -4.39 -8.68 7.71
N ARG A 167 -4.81 -9.40 6.66
CA ARG A 167 -6.15 -9.26 6.10
C ARG A 167 -7.24 -9.74 7.06
N ALA A 168 -7.01 -10.85 7.75
CA ALA A 168 -8.00 -11.44 8.66
C ALA A 168 -8.09 -10.67 9.98
N LYS A 169 -6.96 -10.29 10.56
CA LYS A 169 -6.88 -9.80 11.95
C LYS A 169 -6.44 -8.34 12.07
N GLY A 170 -5.90 -7.75 11.01
CA GLY A 170 -5.37 -6.39 11.02
C GLY A 170 -6.35 -5.35 11.56
N ILE A 171 -5.82 -4.44 12.35
CA ILE A 171 -6.50 -3.24 12.82
C ILE A 171 -6.39 -2.21 11.70
N HIS A 172 -7.52 -1.59 11.37
CA HIS A 172 -7.55 -0.52 10.37
C HIS A 172 -7.09 0.78 11.02
N LEU A 173 -5.85 1.17 10.71
CA LEU A 173 -5.19 2.29 11.37
C LEU A 173 -5.91 3.61 11.11
N ASN A 174 -6.38 3.84 9.88
CA ASN A 174 -7.05 5.09 9.53
C ASN A 174 -8.32 5.27 10.37
N GLU A 175 -9.19 4.26 10.42
CA GLU A 175 -10.38 4.35 11.27
C GLU A 175 -10.02 4.45 12.75
N GLU A 176 -9.01 3.71 13.24
CA GLU A 176 -8.59 3.79 14.64
C GLU A 176 -8.22 5.23 15.04
N LEU A 177 -7.41 5.90 14.21
CA LEU A 177 -7.02 7.29 14.46
C LEU A 177 -8.16 8.29 14.22
N SER A 178 -9.19 7.92 13.45
CA SER A 178 -10.36 8.78 13.25
C SER A 178 -11.27 8.86 14.47
N PHE A 179 -11.24 7.84 15.34
CA PHE A 179 -11.99 7.82 16.60
C PHE A 179 -11.21 8.43 17.78
N ASP A 180 -9.89 8.59 17.64
CA ASP A 180 -9.01 9.20 18.65
C ASP A 180 -8.99 10.74 18.56
N ASN A 181 -9.71 11.35 17.59
CA ASN A 181 -9.84 12.80 17.39
C ASN A 181 -11.22 13.35 17.81
#